data_AF-A0A229H857-F1
#
_entry.id   AF-A0A229H857-F1
#
_cell.length_a   1.000
_cell.length_b   1.000
_cell.length_c   1.000
_cell.angle_alpha   90.00
_cell.angle_beta   90.00
_cell.angle_gamma   90.00
#
_symmetry.space_group_name_H-M   'P 1'
#
loop_
_entity.id
_entity.type
_entity.pdbx_description
1 polymer ?
#
loop_
_entity_poly.entity_id
_entity_poly.type
_entity_poly.pdbx_seq_one_letter_code
_entity_poly.pdbx_strand_id
1 'polypeptide(L)' 'MARNDWGFSTFPMLLGHEITGIVSAVGADVTAHAVGDRVAVGMLRGSCASW' A
#
# COMPACT_ATOMS: atom_id res chain seq x y z
N MET A 1 -3.30 -9.33 -13.97
CA MET A 1 -2.09 -9.41 -13.13
C MET A 1 -1.63 -10.85 -12.91
N ALA A 2 -2.33 -11.68 -12.12
CA ALA A 2 -1.82 -12.98 -11.69
C ALA A 2 -1.45 -13.96 -12.81
N ARG A 3 -2.14 -13.91 -13.96
CA ARG A 3 -1.87 -14.76 -15.13
C ARG A 3 -1.12 -14.06 -16.26
N ASN A 4 -0.62 -12.84 -16.01
CA ASN A 4 -0.02 -11.98 -17.01
C ASN A 4 -0.92 -11.64 -18.23
N ASP A 5 -2.24 -11.60 -18.04
CA ASP A 5 -3.20 -11.34 -19.14
C ASP A 5 -2.98 -9.97 -19.84
N TRP A 6 -2.27 -9.05 -19.19
CA TRP A 6 -2.00 -7.69 -19.69
C TRP A 6 -0.53 -7.49 -20.09
N GLY A 7 0.30 -8.54 -20.05
CA GLY A 7 1.65 -8.55 -20.63
C GLY A 7 2.78 -7.89 -19.84
N PHE A 8 2.52 -7.27 -18.69
CA PHE A 8 3.54 -6.54 -17.90
C PHE A 8 3.91 -7.18 -16.55
N SER A 9 3.51 -8.43 -16.30
CA SER A 9 3.69 -9.08 -14.99
C SER A 9 5.09 -9.69 -14.84
N THR A 10 5.79 -9.33 -13.74
CA THR A 10 7.09 -9.90 -13.35
C THR A 10 6.92 -10.83 -12.15
N PHE A 11 7.58 -12.00 -12.17
CA PHE A 11 7.43 -13.04 -11.14
C PHE A 11 8.74 -13.28 -10.34
N PRO A 12 8.66 -13.69 -9.05
CA PRO A 12 7.45 -13.95 -8.28
C PRO A 12 6.68 -12.67 -7.94
N MET A 13 5.37 -12.69 -8.14
CA MET A 13 4.50 -11.54 -7.94
C MET A 13 3.74 -11.70 -6.63
N LEU A 14 3.99 -10.82 -5.67
CA LEU A 14 3.15 -10.69 -4.47
C LEU A 14 2.09 -9.64 -4.76
N LEU A 15 0.84 -10.08 -4.74
CA LEU A 15 -0.32 -9.24 -5.02
C LEU A 15 -0.91 -8.68 -3.73
N GLY A 16 -1.53 -7.52 -3.84
CA GLY A 16 -2.23 -6.85 -2.75
C GLY A 16 -2.36 -5.37 -3.05
N HIS A 17 -3.57 -4.85 -3.02
CA HIS A 17 -3.84 -3.42 -3.28
C HIS A 17 -4.89 -2.83 -2.34
N GLU A 18 -5.21 -3.55 -1.26
CA GLU A 18 -6.13 -3.14 -0.19
C GLU A 18 -5.49 -3.53 1.14
N ILE A 19 -4.54 -2.73 1.59
CA ILE A 19 -3.71 -3.05 2.76
C ILE A 19 -4.09 -2.09 3.88
N THR A 20 -4.35 -2.62 5.08
CA THR A 20 -4.49 -1.83 6.31
C THR A 20 -3.50 -2.32 7.36
N GLY A 21 -3.06 -1.43 8.25
CA GLY A 21 -2.07 -1.79 9.26
C GLY A 21 -1.77 -0.68 10.26
N ILE A 22 -0.78 -0.96 11.11
CA ILE A 22 -0.25 -0.03 12.11
C ILE A 22 1.17 0.34 11.73
N VAL A 23 1.50 1.64 11.78
CA VAL A 23 2.86 2.11 11.53
C VAL A 23 3.80 1.61 12.62
N SER A 24 4.80 0.82 12.25
CA SER A 24 5.80 0.29 13.18
C SER A 24 7.08 1.13 13.28
N ALA A 25 7.38 1.93 12.26
CA ALA A 25 8.54 2.82 12.18
C ALA A 25 8.28 3.96 11.19
N VAL A 26 8.95 5.10 11.40
CA VAL A 26 8.94 6.25 10.47
C VAL A 26 10.36 6.74 10.22
N GLY A 27 10.62 7.28 9.04
CA GLY A 27 11.90 7.91 8.70
C GLY A 27 12.03 9.31 9.31
N ALA A 28 13.26 9.84 9.39
CA ALA A 28 13.55 11.11 10.07
C ALA A 28 12.80 12.32 9.50
N ASP A 29 12.56 12.34 8.18
CA ASP A 29 11.90 13.46 7.49
C ASP A 29 10.39 13.27 7.32
N VAL A 30 9.81 12.18 7.86
CA VAL A 30 8.37 11.92 7.77
C VAL A 30 7.62 12.83 8.75
N THR A 31 6.72 13.66 8.21
CA THR A 31 5.93 14.60 9.02
C THR A 31 4.43 14.26 9.08
N ALA A 32 3.95 13.40 8.19
CA ALA A 32 2.52 13.13 8.02
C ALA A 32 1.98 11.95 8.85
N HIS A 33 2.85 11.10 9.40
CA HIS A 33 2.50 9.89 10.14
C HIS A 33 3.44 9.66 11.32
N ALA A 34 2.96 8.95 12.34
CA ALA A 34 3.72 8.55 13.51
C ALA A 34 3.60 7.03 13.77
N VAL A 35 4.53 6.49 14.56
CA VAL A 35 4.45 5.09 15.03
C VAL A 35 3.18 4.90 15.86
N GLY A 36 2.43 3.84 15.56
CA GLY A 36 1.13 3.54 16.16
C GLY A 36 -0.08 4.00 15.34
N ASP A 37 0.11 4.82 14.30
CA ASP A 37 -0.98 5.25 13.44
C ASP A 37 -1.63 4.08 12.70
N ARG A 38 -2.96 4.11 12.59
CA ARG A 38 -3.72 3.25 11.68
C ARG A 38 -3.66 3.83 10.29
N VAL A 39 -3.17 3.07 9.33
CA VAL A 39 -2.98 3.52 7.94
C VAL A 39 -3.53 2.51 6.95
N ALA A 40 -3.84 2.99 5.75
CA ALA A 40 -4.21 2.19 4.61
C ALA A 40 -3.30 2.50 3.40
N VAL A 41 -2.96 1.48 2.63
CA VAL A 41 -2.18 1.59 1.38
C VAL A 41 -2.99 0.96 0.26
N GLY A 42 -3.27 1.75 -0.79
CA GLY A 42 -4.03 1.31 -1.95
C GLY A 42 -3.35 1.71 -3.27
N MET A 43 -3.85 1.17 -4.38
CA MET A 43 -3.31 1.41 -5.74
C MET A 43 -3.51 2.84 -6.23
N LEU A 44 -4.59 3.50 -5.81
CA LEU A 44 -4.93 4.87 -6.15
C LEU A 44 -5.31 5.62 -4.87
N ARG A 45 -4.76 6.83 -4.68
CA ARG A 45 -5.20 7.73 -3.61
C ARG A 45 -6.72 7.95 -3.73
N GLY A 46 -7.49 7.59 -2.72
CA GLY A 46 -8.96 7.74 -2.71
C GLY A 46 -9.77 6.54 -3.21
N SER A 47 -9.14 5.43 -3.64
CA SER A 47 -9.88 4.23 -4.11
C SER A 47 -10.71 3.54 -3.03
N CYS A 48 -10.34 3.69 -1.76
CA CYS A 48 -11.09 3.13 -0.63
C CYS A 48 -12.02 4.15 0.06
N ALA A 49 -12.24 5.33 -0.54
CA ALA A 49 -13.20 6.35 -0.11
C ALA A 49 -13.18 6.74 1.39
N SER A 50 -12.02 6.71 2.07
CA SER A 50 -11.92 7.21 3.44
C SER A 50 -10.60 7.96 3.69
N TRP A 51 -10.82 9.25 3.98
CA TRP A 51 -9.98 10.33 4.53
C TRP A 51 -8.82 10.86 3.69
#